data_AF-A0A4Q2V1N6-F1
#
_entry.id   AF-A0A4Q2V1N6-F1
#
_cell.length_a   1.000
_cell.length_b   1.000
_cell.length_c   1.000
_cell.angle_alpha   90.00
_cell.angle_beta   90.00
_cell.angle_gamma   90.00
#
_symmetry.space_group_name_H-M   'P 1'
#
loop_
_entity.id
_entity.type
_entity.pdbx_description
1 polymer ?
#
loop_
_entity_poly.entity_id
_entity_poly.type
_entity_poly.pdbx_seq_one_letter_code
_entity_poly.pdbx_strand_id
1 'polypeptide(L)' 'MGDPRESSSYSVIPRIRYNTVGGVNGPLVILENVKFPRYNEIVTLTLPDGTKRSGQVLEAR' A
#
# COMPACT_ATOMS: atom_id res chain seq x y z
N MET A 1 37.12 7.31 -7.72
CA MET A 1 36.68 5.94 -8.01
C MET A 1 35.47 5.69 -7.12
N GLY A 2 34.25 5.84 -7.67
CA GLY A 2 33.00 5.71 -6.91
C GLY A 2 32.73 4.26 -6.52
N ASP A 3 32.06 4.04 -5.38
CA ASP A 3 31.77 2.72 -4.85
C ASP A 3 30.80 1.94 -5.77
N PRO A 4 31.15 0.72 -6.25
CA PRO A 4 30.27 -0.10 -7.08
C PRO A 4 28.98 -0.57 -6.39
N ARG A 5 28.84 -0.31 -5.09
CA ARG A 5 27.67 -0.71 -4.26
C ARG A 5 26.61 0.38 -4.13
N GLU A 6 26.66 1.46 -4.91
CA GLU A 6 25.48 2.30 -5.05
C GLU A 6 24.38 1.48 -5.73
N SER A 7 23.51 0.92 -4.89
CA SER A 7 22.26 0.31 -5.32
C SER A 7 21.54 1.33 -6.17
N SER A 8 21.51 1.10 -7.49
CA SER A 8 20.67 1.81 -8.44
C SER A 8 19.31 2.04 -7.77
N SER A 9 19.03 3.30 -7.44
CA SER A 9 17.84 3.72 -6.71
C SER A 9 16.64 3.51 -7.64
N TYR A 10 16.20 2.25 -7.76
CA TYR A 10 14.95 1.91 -8.41
C TYR A 10 13.85 2.16 -7.36
N SER A 11 13.26 3.35 -7.38
CA SER A 11 12.08 3.66 -6.59
C SER A 11 10.86 3.52 -7.50
N VAL A 12 10.21 2.36 -7.44
CA VAL A 12 8.87 2.22 -8.02
C VAL A 12 7.91 2.89 -7.04
N ILE A 13 7.44 4.08 -7.37
CA ILE A 13 6.37 4.76 -6.62
C ILE A 13 5.05 4.44 -7.34
N PRO A 14 4.35 3.34 -7.01
CA PRO A 14 3.04 3.10 -7.59
C PRO A 14 2.09 4.22 -7.13
N ARG A 15 1.65 5.06 -8.08
CA ARG A 15 0.77 6.21 -7.83
C ARG A 15 -0.71 5.84 -7.88
N ILE A 16 -1.09 4.63 -7.47
CA ILE A 16 -2.48 4.21 -7.51
C ILE A 16 -3.09 4.42 -6.13
N ARG A 17 -4.08 5.32 -6.06
CA ARG A 17 -4.87 5.59 -4.85
C ARG A 17 -6.27 5.04 -5.07
N TYR A 18 -6.74 4.27 -4.10
CA TYR A 18 -8.06 3.68 -4.10
C TYR A 18 -8.89 4.32 -2.99
N ASN A 19 -10.02 4.93 -3.36
CA ASN A 19 -11.01 5.47 -2.43
C ASN A 19 -12.25 4.58 -2.41
N THR A 20 -12.03 3.26 -2.42
CA THR A 20 -13.05 2.24 -2.60
C THR A 20 -13.13 1.36 -1.35
N VAL A 21 -13.23 2.00 -0.19
CA VAL A 21 -13.42 1.29 1.09
C VAL A 21 -14.83 0.70 1.11
N GLY A 22 -14.93 -0.63 1.15
CA GLY A 22 -16.21 -1.34 1.25
C GLY A 22 -16.66 -1.53 2.70
N GLY A 23 -15.73 -1.54 3.65
CA GLY A 23 -16.05 -1.66 5.07
C GLY A 23 -14.83 -1.70 5.99
N VAL A 24 -15.10 -1.63 7.29
CA VAL A 24 -14.09 -1.70 8.36
C VAL A 24 -14.60 -2.66 9.44
N ASN A 25 -13.81 -3.67 9.75
CA ASN A 25 -14.08 -4.68 10.77
C ASN A 25 -12.94 -4.68 11.81
N GLY A 26 -13.06 -3.82 12.82
CA GLY A 26 -12.03 -3.65 13.85
C GLY A 26 -10.69 -3.21 13.26
N PRO A 27 -9.59 -4.00 13.39
CA PRO A 27 -8.31 -3.67 12.79
C PRO A 27 -8.25 -3.93 11.27
N LEU A 28 -9.27 -4.58 10.69
CA LEU A 28 -9.30 -4.97 9.28
C LEU A 28 -10.05 -3.92 8.44
N VAL A 29 -9.49 -3.57 7.29
CA VAL A 29 -10.10 -2.66 6.32
C VAL A 29 -10.28 -3.42 5.01
N ILE A 30 -11.49 -3.39 4.45
CA ILE A 30 -11.83 -4.06 3.20
C ILE A 30 -11.88 -3.02 2.09
N LEU A 31 -11.07 -3.22 1.03
CA LEU A 31 -11.09 -2.42 -0.18
C LEU A 31 -11.71 -3.22 -1.33
N GLU A 32 -12.55 -2.55 -2.11
CA GLU A 32 -13.17 -3.08 -3.32
C GLU A 32 -12.53 -2.48 -4.57
N ASN A 33 -12.69 -3.12 -5.73
CA ASN A 33 -12.23 -2.58 -7.03
C ASN A 33 -10.71 -2.29 -7.11
N VAL A 34 -9.90 -3.01 -6.33
CA VAL A 34 -8.44 -2.94 -6.38
C VAL A 34 -7.93 -3.78 -7.55
N LYS A 35 -6.99 -3.24 -8.33
CA LYS A 35 -6.43 -3.94 -9.49
C LYS A 35 -5.16 -4.65 -9.09
N PHE A 36 -5.11 -5.96 -9.31
CA PHE A 36 -3.94 -6.81 -9.06
C PHE A 36 -3.38 -6.72 -7.62
N PRO A 37 -4.21 -6.82 -6.56
CA PRO A 37 -3.73 -6.81 -5.18
C PRO A 37 -2.79 -8.00 -4.93
N ARG A 38 -1.69 -7.78 -4.19
CA ARG A 38 -0.77 -8.86 -3.82
C ARG A 38 -0.85 -9.17 -2.33
N TYR A 39 -0.86 -10.45 -1.99
CA TYR A 39 -0.67 -10.89 -0.61
C TYR A 39 0.66 -10.38 -0.06
N ASN A 40 0.68 -9.95 1.20
CA ASN A 40 1.82 -9.32 1.87
C ASN A 40 2.31 -7.99 1.26
N GLU A 41 1.53 -7.36 0.39
CA GLU A 41 1.82 -6.00 -0.05
C GLU A 41 1.65 -5.01 1.11
N ILE A 42 2.63 -4.11 1.26
CA ILE A 42 2.57 -3.03 2.24
C ILE A 42 1.83 -1.84 1.62
N VAL A 43 0.79 -1.38 2.31
CA VAL A 43 -0.07 -0.28 1.88
C VAL A 43 -0.02 0.87 2.88
N THR A 44 -0.33 2.08 2.40
CA THR A 44 -0.49 3.25 3.26
C THR A 44 -1.91 3.79 3.13
N LEU A 45 -2.63 3.80 4.25
CA LEU A 45 -3.94 4.41 4.38
C LEU A 45 -3.78 5.85 4.83
N THR A 46 -4.45 6.78 4.15
CA THR A 46 -4.56 8.17 4.61
C THR A 46 -5.95 8.36 5.20
N LEU A 47 -6.01 8.69 6.48
CA LEU A 47 -7.25 8.93 7.20
C LEU A 47 -7.81 10.33 6.89
N PRO A 48 -9.11 10.58 7.16
CA PRO A 48 -9.72 11.89 6.93
C PRO A 48 -9.07 13.04 7.73
N ASP A 49 -8.46 12.72 8.88
CA ASP A 49 -7.69 13.66 9.71
C ASP A 49 -6.29 13.97 9.14
N GLY A 50 -5.93 13.38 8.00
CA GLY A 50 -4.63 13.55 7.33
C GLY A 50 -3.53 12.63 7.88
N THR A 51 -3.80 11.84 8.92
CA THR A 51 -2.81 10.89 9.46
C THR A 51 -2.62 9.72 8.50
N LYS A 52 -1.40 9.16 8.49
CA LYS A 52 -1.05 8.00 7.67
C LYS A 52 -0.89 6.77 8.53
N ARG A 53 -1.49 5.66 8.12
CA ARG A 53 -1.36 4.35 8.75
C ARG A 53 -0.82 3.35 7.75
N SER A 54 0.19 2.60 8.15
CA SER A 54 0.70 1.48 7.35
C SER A 54 -0.14 0.24 7.62
N GLY A 55 -0.37 -0.55 6.58
CA GLY A 55 -1.08 -1.82 6.67
C GLY A 55 -0.46 -2.85 5.73
N GLN A 56 -0.88 -4.10 5.89
CA GLN A 56 -0.46 -5.21 5.07
C GLN A 56 -1.69 -5.90 4.50
N VAL A 57 -1.62 -6.29 3.22
CA VAL A 57 -2.68 -7.06 2.58
C VAL A 57 -2.63 -8.50 3.11
N LEU A 58 -3.70 -8.91 3.79
CA LEU A 58 -3.83 -10.26 4.37
C LEU A 58 -4.59 -11.23 3.46
N GLU A 59 -5.46 -10.73 2.58
CA GLU A 59 -6.22 -11.55 1.64
C GLU A 59 -6.40 -10.76 0.33
N ALA A 60 -6.20 -11.44 -0.81
CA ALA A 60 -6.39 -10.90 -2.15
C ALA A 60 -7.09 -11.97 -2.99
N ARG A 61 -8.23 -11.62 -3.61
CA ARG A 61 -9.00 -12.48 -4.50
C ARG A 61 -9.15 -11.84 -5.87
#